data_AF-A0A2W5Y5B6-F1
#
_entry.id   AF-A0A2W5Y5B6-F1
#
_cell.length_a   1.000
_cell.length_b   1.000
_cell.length_c   1.000
_cell.angle_alpha   90.00
_cell.angle_beta   90.00
_cell.angle_gamma   90.00
#
_symmetry.space_group_name_H-M   'P 1'
#
loop_
_entity.id
_entity.type
_entity.pdbx_description
1 polymer ?
#
loop_
_entity_poly.entity_id
_entity_poly.type
_entity_poly.pdbx_seq_one_letter_code
_entity_poly.pdbx_strand_id
1 'polypeptide(L)'
;MPVEQVANGTWQVIMQTRDNITYSSMKLVNVGTKITGTWQFDRKTLFNLTGTRDGSHLKLDLKRADKPDAVAGSIDAVIDGIADMFGIITLGGVETPFQGAQHSRVPPPVEATTGPLVSPTPY
;
A
#
# COMPACT_ATOMS: atom_id res chain seq x y z
N MET A 1 17.88 -12.19 8.41
CA MET A 1 17.02 -12.01 7.20
C MET A 1 16.44 -10.61 7.27
N PRO A 2 16.50 -9.79 6.22
CA PRO A 2 15.91 -8.46 6.29
C PRO A 2 14.38 -8.63 6.37
N VAL A 3 13.79 -8.07 7.42
CA VAL A 3 12.35 -8.08 7.64
C VAL A 3 11.72 -7.33 6.47
N GLU A 4 10.92 -8.00 5.64
CA GLU A 4 10.16 -7.34 4.57
C GLU A 4 9.14 -6.39 5.20
N GLN A 5 9.54 -5.12 5.35
CA GLN A 5 8.90 -4.15 6.26
C GLN A 5 7.73 -3.37 5.65
N VAL A 6 6.96 -3.95 4.73
CA VAL A 6 5.58 -3.55 4.46
C VAL A 6 4.90 -4.88 4.34
N ALA A 7 4.09 -5.26 5.33
CA ALA A 7 3.29 -6.44 5.12
C ALA A 7 2.27 -6.09 4.03
N ASN A 8 2.33 -6.82 2.91
CA ASN A 8 1.27 -6.78 1.92
C ASN A 8 -0.06 -7.01 2.65
N GLY A 9 -1.13 -6.39 2.18
CA GLY A 9 -2.44 -6.56 2.79
C GLY A 9 -3.17 -5.25 2.99
N THR A 10 -4.06 -5.24 3.97
CA THR A 10 -5.05 -4.18 4.14
C THR A 10 -4.67 -3.27 5.29
N TRP A 11 -4.75 -1.97 5.03
CA TRP A 11 -4.48 -0.88 5.96
C TRP A 11 -5.76 -0.06 6.11
N GLN A 12 -6.11 0.27 7.36
CA GLN A 12 -7.17 1.22 7.67
C GLN A 12 -6.54 2.59 7.77
N VAL A 13 -7.04 3.54 6.99
CA VAL A 13 -6.47 4.88 6.86
C VAL A 13 -7.47 5.88 7.44
N ILE A 14 -6.99 6.66 8.40
CA ILE A 14 -7.71 7.74 9.04
C ILE A 14 -7.06 9.04 8.59
N MET A 15 -7.85 9.90 7.94
CA MET A 15 -7.46 11.27 7.62
C MET A 15 -8.23 12.21 8.51
N GLN A 16 -7.53 13.14 9.14
CA GLN A 16 -8.15 14.15 9.98
C GLN A 16 -7.97 15.52 9.32
N THR A 17 -9.10 16.11 8.96
CA THR A 17 -9.19 17.53 8.58
C THR A 17 -9.72 18.32 9.77
N ARG A 18 -9.75 19.66 9.66
CA ARG A 18 -10.26 20.53 10.72
C ARG A 18 -11.69 20.17 11.15
N ASP A 19 -12.54 19.83 10.18
CA ASP A 19 -13.99 19.70 10.38
C ASP A 19 -14.52 18.27 10.21
N ASN A 20 -13.67 17.32 9.79
CA ASN A 20 -14.10 15.96 9.51
C ASN A 20 -12.99 14.93 9.71
N ILE A 21 -13.39 13.73 10.14
CA ILE A 21 -12.53 12.53 10.20
C ILE A 21 -13.04 11.56 9.14
N THR A 22 -12.15 11.16 8.23
CA THR A 22 -12.47 10.21 7.15
C THR A 22 -11.79 8.89 7.41
N TYR A 23 -12.57 7.81 7.42
CA TYR A 23 -12.09 6.43 7.51
C TYR A 23 -12.15 5.78 6.13
N SER A 24 -11.05 5.16 5.72
CA SER A 24 -10.88 4.58 4.40
C SER A 24 -10.02 3.32 4.47
N SER A 25 -10.01 2.52 3.40
CA SER A 25 -9.25 1.26 3.38
C SER A 25 -8.31 1.18 2.18
N MET A 26 -7.06 0.86 2.45
CA MET A 26 -6.00 0.76 1.45
C MET A 26 -5.48 -0.68 1.39
N LYS A 27 -5.30 -1.22 0.20
CA LYS A 27 -4.64 -2.50 -0.03
C LYS A 27 -3.33 -2.24 -0.74
N LEU A 28 -2.23 -2.71 -0.15
CA LEU A 28 -0.88 -2.55 -0.71
C LEU A 28 -0.26 -3.91 -0.97
N VAL A 29 0.45 -4.00 -2.09
CA VAL A 29 1.27 -5.13 -2.50
C VAL A 29 2.65 -4.58 -2.84
N ASN A 30 3.67 -5.18 -2.25
CA ASN A 30 5.06 -4.88 -2.46
C ASN A 30 5.72 -6.05 -3.20
N VAL A 31 6.46 -5.71 -4.26
CA VAL A 31 7.35 -6.62 -4.99
C VAL A 31 8.69 -5.91 -5.18
N GLY A 32 9.68 -6.29 -4.36
CA GLY A 32 10.98 -5.62 -4.31
C GLY A 32 10.87 -4.18 -3.80
N THR A 33 11.17 -3.20 -4.67
CA THR A 33 11.05 -1.76 -4.38
C THR A 33 9.76 -1.15 -4.93
N LYS A 34 8.94 -1.92 -5.64
CA LYS A 34 7.71 -1.44 -6.28
C LYS A 34 6.51 -1.72 -5.39
N ILE A 35 5.72 -0.68 -5.16
CA ILE A 35 4.44 -0.78 -4.44
C ILE A 35 3.30 -0.57 -5.43
N THR A 36 2.32 -1.45 -5.39
CA THR A 36 1.05 -1.30 -6.10
C THR A 36 -0.11 -1.50 -5.13
N GLY A 37 -1.30 -1.03 -5.50
CA GLY A 37 -2.43 -1.18 -4.60
C GLY A 37 -3.69 -0.50 -5.06
N THR A 38 -4.66 -0.49 -4.15
CA THR A 38 -5.92 0.23 -4.32
C THR A 38 -6.30 0.92 -3.03
N TRP A 39 -6.90 2.10 -3.11
CA TRP A 39 -7.42 2.81 -1.96
C TRP A 39 -8.89 3.19 -2.15
N GLN A 40 -9.74 2.60 -1.31
CA GLN A 40 -11.15 2.92 -1.23
C GLN A 40 -11.32 4.10 -0.27
N PHE A 41 -11.34 5.32 -0.84
CA PHE A 41 -11.46 6.57 -0.08
C PHE A 41 -12.84 6.71 0.56
N ASP A 42 -13.89 6.42 -0.21
CA ASP A 42 -15.29 6.39 0.23
C ASP A 42 -16.05 5.28 -0.53
N ARG A 43 -17.38 5.16 -0.42
CA ARG A 43 -18.16 4.10 -1.11
C ARG A 43 -18.19 4.19 -2.65
N LYS A 44 -17.79 5.32 -3.23
CA LYS A 44 -17.86 5.65 -4.66
C LYS A 44 -16.49 5.87 -5.27
N THR A 45 -15.52 6.31 -4.48
CA THR A 45 -14.21 6.73 -4.94
C THR A 45 -13.16 5.67 -4.65
N LEU A 46 -12.64 5.06 -5.71
CA LEU A 46 -11.54 4.10 -5.69
C LEU A 46 -10.34 4.69 -6.44
N PHE A 47 -9.16 4.62 -5.81
CA PHE A 47 -7.89 4.98 -6.42
C PHE A 47 -7.05 3.73 -6.66
N ASN A 48 -6.37 3.69 -7.80
CA ASN A 48 -5.24 2.81 -8.06
C ASN A 48 -3.96 3.48 -7.57
N LEU A 49 -3.13 2.70 -6.88
CA LEU A 49 -1.87 3.15 -6.28
C LEU A 49 -0.71 2.51 -7.02
N THR A 50 0.27 3.32 -7.39
CA THR A 50 1.54 2.86 -7.94
C THR A 50 2.66 3.68 -7.38
N GLY A 51 3.77 3.06 -6.99
CA GLY A 51 4.84 3.83 -6.40
C GLY A 51 6.06 3.01 -6.04
N THR A 52 6.88 3.60 -5.20
CA THR A 52 8.16 3.03 -4.79
C THR A 52 8.31 3.07 -3.29
N ARG A 53 9.23 2.23 -2.83
CA ARG A 53 9.64 2.15 -1.46
C ARG A 53 11.16 2.26 -1.34
N ASP A 54 11.58 3.06 -0.37
CA ASP A 54 12.96 3.15 0.07
C ASP A 54 13.03 3.07 1.60
N GLY A 55 13.51 1.93 2.12
CA GLY A 55 13.52 1.67 3.57
C GLY A 55 12.11 1.73 4.18
N SER A 56 11.88 2.62 5.13
CA SER A 56 10.57 2.88 5.75
C SER A 56 9.70 3.86 4.96
N HIS A 57 10.25 4.53 3.95
CA HIS A 57 9.54 5.55 3.18
C HIS A 57 8.79 4.95 2.00
N LEU A 58 7.55 5.39 1.81
CA LEU A 58 6.66 5.03 0.73
C LEU A 58 6.26 6.28 -0.05
N LYS A 59 6.38 6.22 -1.37
CA LYS A 59 5.86 7.25 -2.27
C LYS A 59 4.92 6.61 -3.27
N LEU A 60 3.65 6.99 -3.25
CA LEU A 60 2.61 6.43 -4.10
C LEU A 60 1.94 7.54 -4.91
N ASP A 61 1.72 7.28 -6.20
CA ASP A 61 0.86 8.07 -7.05
C ASP A 61 -0.58 7.54 -6.97
N LEU A 62 -1.54 8.45 -6.94
CA LEU A 62 -2.97 8.18 -6.92
C LEU A 62 -3.55 8.39 -8.31
N LYS A 63 -4.17 7.37 -8.88
CA LYS A 63 -4.96 7.49 -10.12
C LYS A 63 -6.38 7.07 -9.84
N ARG A 64 -7.39 7.86 -10.23
CA ARG A 64 -8.77 7.42 -10.01
C ARG A 64 -9.06 6.20 -10.90
N ALA A 65 -9.75 5.20 -10.36
CA ALA A 65 -10.07 3.99 -11.12
C ALA A 65 -10.97 4.26 -12.34
N ASP A 66 -11.82 5.30 -12.25
CA ASP A 66 -12.69 5.74 -13.35
C ASP A 66 -11.99 6.69 -14.36
N LYS A 67 -10.78 7.17 -14.05
CA LYS A 67 -9.96 8.05 -14.90
C LYS A 67 -8.47 7.71 -14.74
N PRO A 68 -8.03 6.54 -15.24
CA PRO A 68 -6.71 5.99 -14.92
C PRO A 68 -5.54 6.76 -15.57
N ASP A 69 -5.80 7.56 -16.60
CA ASP A 69 -4.75 8.25 -17.36
C ASP A 69 -4.22 9.51 -16.67
N ALA A 70 -4.90 10.01 -15.62
CA ALA A 70 -4.50 11.22 -14.90
C ALA A 70 -4.15 10.91 -13.44
N VAL A 71 -2.99 11.41 -13.00
CA VAL A 71 -2.62 11.40 -11.58
C VAL A 71 -3.50 12.41 -10.86
N ALA A 72 -4.27 11.92 -9.89
CA ALA A 72 -5.19 12.70 -9.05
C ALA A 72 -4.53 13.23 -7.76
N GLY A 73 -3.36 12.68 -7.42
CA GLY A 73 -2.66 13.01 -6.18
C GLY A 73 -1.46 12.12 -5.91
N SER A 74 -0.90 12.26 -4.71
CA SER A 74 0.17 11.40 -4.19
C SER A 74 0.00 11.09 -2.70
N ILE A 75 0.72 10.07 -2.22
CA ILE A 75 0.89 9.74 -0.81
C ILE A 75 2.39 9.68 -0.54
N ASP A 76 2.84 10.43 0.45
CA ASP A 76 4.18 10.30 1.03
C ASP A 76 4.01 9.80 2.47
N ALA A 77 4.56 8.62 2.76
CA ALA A 77 4.32 7.92 4.00
C ALA A 77 5.61 7.34 4.60
N VAL A 78 5.63 7.24 5.92
CA VAL A 78 6.63 6.50 6.69
C VAL A 78 5.92 5.36 7.39
N ILE A 79 6.50 4.17 7.26
CA ILE A 79 6.08 2.99 8.02
C ILE A 79 6.87 2.99 9.32
N ASP A 80 6.14 3.00 10.43
CA ASP A 80 6.69 2.91 11.77
C ASP A 80 6.51 1.50 12.32
N GLY A 81 7.61 0.87 12.66
CA GLY A 81 7.63 -0.53 13.07
C GLY A 81 7.10 -1.48 11.99
N ILE A 82 6.08 -2.27 12.34
CA ILE A 82 5.59 -3.39 11.51
C ILE A 82 4.13 -3.21 11.07
N ALA A 83 3.36 -2.34 11.73
CA ALA A 83 1.91 -2.29 11.56
C ALA A 83 1.34 -0.88 11.48
N ASP A 84 2.14 0.17 11.68
CA ASP A 84 1.67 1.53 11.66
C ASP A 84 2.32 2.29 10.51
N MET A 85 1.58 3.23 9.94
CA MET A 85 2.09 4.18 8.96
C MET A 85 1.52 5.56 9.24
N PHE A 86 2.25 6.59 8.88
CA PHE A 86 1.77 7.96 8.92
C PHE A 86 2.38 8.74 7.78
N GLY A 87 1.76 9.86 7.41
CA GLY A 87 2.27 10.67 6.33
C GLY A 87 1.29 11.71 5.86
N ILE A 88 1.47 12.14 4.62
CA ILE A 88 0.66 13.15 3.95
C ILE A 88 0.04 12.53 2.69
N ILE A 89 -1.27 12.71 2.54
CA ILE A 89 -1.98 12.47 1.28
C ILE A 89 -2.24 13.81 0.62
N THR A 90 -1.82 13.95 -0.64
CA THR A 90 -2.10 15.13 -1.46
C THR A 90 -3.16 14.77 -2.48
N LEU A 91 -4.35 15.37 -2.41
CA LEU A 91 -5.43 15.19 -3.38
C LEU A 91 -5.84 16.54 -3.95
N GLY A 92 -5.79 16.70 -5.28
CA GLY A 92 -6.16 17.98 -5.92
C GLY A 92 -5.38 19.19 -5.39
N GLY A 93 -4.14 18.98 -4.94
CA GLY A 93 -3.27 20.02 -4.34
C GLY A 93 -3.51 20.29 -2.85
N VAL A 94 -4.43 19.56 -2.20
CA VAL A 94 -4.67 19.67 -0.75
C VAL A 94 -3.91 18.59 -0.02
N GLU A 95 -3.00 19.00 0.86
CA GLU A 95 -2.27 18.10 1.76
C GLU A 95 -3.11 17.80 3.00
N THR A 96 -3.26 16.51 3.31
CA THR A 96 -3.98 16.03 4.49
C THR A 96 -3.13 15.02 5.23
N PRO A 97 -2.82 15.24 6.52
CA PRO A 97 -2.12 14.24 7.31
C PRO A 97 -3.01 13.03 7.54
N PHE A 98 -2.38 11.86 7.58
CA PHE A 98 -3.08 10.61 7.83
C PHE A 98 -2.30 9.69 8.76
N GLN A 99 -3.04 8.80 9.39
CA GLN A 99 -2.52 7.63 10.09
C GLN A 99 -3.11 6.39 9.45
N GLY A 100 -2.28 5.37 9.27
CA GLY A 100 -2.69 4.07 8.77
C GLY A 100 -2.29 2.98 9.74
N ALA A 101 -3.22 2.08 10.05
CA ALA A 101 -2.94 0.91 10.87
C ALA A 101 -3.21 -0.36 10.04
N GLN A 102 -2.33 -1.34 10.15
CA GLN A 102 -2.47 -2.58 9.43
C GLN A 102 -3.58 -3.43 10.03
N HIS A 103 -4.55 -3.79 9.19
CA HIS A 103 -5.69 -4.60 9.57
C HIS A 103 -5.53 -6.08 9.19
N SER A 104 -4.89 -6.36 8.06
CA SER A 104 -4.59 -7.74 7.65
C SER A 104 -3.28 -7.84 6.89
N ARG A 105 -2.59 -8.98 7.06
CA ARG A 105 -1.36 -9.32 6.34
C ARG A 105 -1.64 -10.40 5.30
N VAL A 106 -1.08 -10.21 4.13
CA VAL A 106 -0.96 -11.21 3.07
C VAL A 106 0.54 -11.50 2.95
N PRO A 107 0.98 -12.75 2.99
CA PRO A 107 2.37 -13.08 2.68
C PRO A 107 2.75 -12.53 1.29
N PRO A 108 4.02 -12.18 1.04
CA PRO A 108 4.48 -11.95 -0.32
C PRO A 108 4.09 -13.14 -1.21
N PRO A 109 3.81 -12.91 -2.51
CA PRO A 109 3.74 -14.02 -3.45
C PRO A 109 5.03 -14.83 -3.29
N VAL A 110 4.90 -16.12 -2.97
CA VAL A 110 6.06 -17.02 -2.99
C VAL A 110 6.54 -16.99 -4.44
N GLU A 111 7.75 -16.49 -4.69
CA GLU A 111 8.36 -16.67 -6.00
C GLU A 111 8.25 -18.16 -6.31
N ALA A 112 7.56 -18.51 -7.39
CA ALA A 112 7.50 -19.89 -7.85
C ALA A 112 8.92 -20.27 -8.22
N THR A 113 9.67 -20.79 -7.25
CA THR A 113 10.94 -21.43 -7.49
C THR A 113 10.58 -22.59 -8.39
N THR A 114 10.88 -22.43 -9.67
CA THR A 114 11.05 -23.51 -10.63
C THR A 114 12.28 -24.31 -10.20
N GLY A 115 12.22 -24.90 -9.02
CA GLY A 115 13.14 -25.94 -8.60
C GLY A 115 12.70 -27.23 -9.30
N PRO A 116 13.64 -28.00 -9.88
CA PRO A 116 13.27 -29.23 -10.55
C PRO A 116 12.56 -30.16 -9.56
N LEU A 117 11.44 -30.74 -10.01
CA LEU A 117 10.77 -31.84 -9.33
C LEU A 117 11.79 -32.98 -9.16
N VAL A 118 12.42 -33.06 -7.99
CA VAL A 118 13.13 -34.26 -7.58
C VAL A 118 12.07 -35.33 -7.36
N SER A 119 11.88 -36.13 -8.40
CA SER A 119 11.09 -37.35 -8.36
C SER A 119 11.59 -38.21 -7.20
N PRO A 120 10.72 -38.73 -6.31
CA PRO A 120 11.18 -39.66 -5.29
C PRO A 120 11.63 -40.95 -6.00
N THR A 121 12.94 -41.21 -5.99
CA THR A 121 13.48 -42.53 -6.34
C THR A 121 13.02 -43.54 -5.29
N PRO A 122 12.42 -44.67 -5.68
CA PRO A 122 12.10 -45.74 -4.75
C PRO A 122 13.38 -46.53 -4.41
N TYR A 123 13.63 -46.73 -3.12
CA TYR A 123 14.43 -47.84 -2.60
C TYR A 123 13.68 -48.43 -1.40
#